data_AF-A6N1L7-F1
#
_entry.id   AF-A6N1L7-F1
#
_cell.length_a   1.000
_cell.length_b   1.000
_cell.length_c   1.000
_cell.angle_alpha   90.00
_cell.angle_beta   90.00
_cell.angle_gamma   90.00
#
_symmetry.space_group_name_H-M   'P 1'
#
loop_
_entity.id
_entity.type
_entity.pdbx_description
1 polymer ?
#
loop_
_entity_poly.entity_id
_entity_poly.type
_entity_poly.pdbx_seq_one_letter_code
_entity_poly.pdbx_strand_id
1 'polypeptide(L)'
;FYVLLCCWLAAVGGGLLKTEEILEGVARLRLSNDIEFEEETFLDMMKTAKEKRAKLKAPAPQIPMEARAEKALEAIYVCCFGQDMMEDEDVKLLCKMLNAIFPSVGRQAVEKIVTSMAKQVAAGERKGPGVKTVSKEAAQRQLKDLEFLKQNKLDSV
;
A
#
# COMPACT_ATOMS: atom_id res chain seq x y z
N PHE A 1 6.05 -10.61 -4.01
CA PHE A 1 5.22 -10.57 -2.79
C PHE A 1 4.61 -9.19 -2.54
N TYR A 2 5.37 -8.09 -2.53
CA TYR A 2 4.82 -6.74 -2.26
C TYR A 2 3.67 -6.31 -3.18
N VAL A 3 3.75 -6.62 -4.48
CA VAL A 3 2.70 -6.28 -5.45
C VAL A 3 1.34 -6.88 -5.06
N LEU A 4 1.34 -8.16 -4.67
CA LEU A 4 0.12 -8.86 -4.24
C LEU A 4 -0.41 -8.28 -2.92
N LEU A 5 0.47 -7.96 -1.96
CA LEU A 5 0.06 -7.30 -0.72
C LEU A 5 -0.56 -5.93 -0.98
N CYS A 6 0.07 -5.07 -1.79
CA CYS A 6 -0.44 -3.76 -2.17
C CYS A 6 -1.81 -3.86 -2.86
N CYS A 7 -1.96 -4.86 -3.73
CA CYS A 7 -3.22 -5.16 -4.40
C CYS A 7 -4.31 -5.63 -3.43
N TRP A 8 -3.99 -6.57 -2.53
CA TRP A 8 -4.91 -7.04 -1.50
C TRP A 8 -5.36 -5.89 -0.59
N LEU A 9 -4.41 -5.06 -0.16
CA LEU A 9 -4.67 -3.91 0.70
C LEU A 9 -5.61 -2.90 0.04
N ALA A 10 -5.42 -2.60 -1.25
CA ALA A 10 -6.34 -1.72 -1.98
C ALA A 10 -7.70 -2.38 -2.27
N ALA A 11 -7.71 -3.69 -2.59
CA ALA A 11 -8.92 -4.44 -2.88
C ALA A 11 -9.82 -4.60 -1.65
N VAL A 12 -9.26 -4.85 -0.47
CA VAL A 12 -10.01 -5.15 0.76
C VAL A 12 -10.01 -3.97 1.73
N GLY A 13 -8.88 -3.29 1.88
CA GLY A 13 -8.72 -2.13 2.75
C GLY A 13 -9.24 -0.82 2.15
N GLY A 14 -9.50 -0.77 0.85
CA GLY A 14 -10.08 0.40 0.17
C GLY A 14 -11.40 0.85 0.82
N GLY A 15 -11.36 2.03 1.44
CA GLY A 15 -12.47 2.65 2.15
C GLY A 15 -12.60 2.29 3.64
N LEU A 16 -11.77 1.37 4.12
CA LEU A 16 -11.57 1.08 5.56
C LEU A 16 -10.38 1.84 6.12
N LEU A 17 -9.27 1.85 5.37
CA LEU A 17 -8.04 2.56 5.73
C LEU A 17 -7.95 3.88 4.96
N LYS A 18 -7.30 4.86 5.57
CA LYS A 18 -6.94 6.11 4.87
C LYS A 18 -5.84 5.84 3.86
N THR A 19 -5.77 6.68 2.82
CA THR A 19 -4.72 6.56 1.80
C THR A 19 -3.34 6.74 2.42
N GLU A 20 -3.20 7.69 3.34
CA GLU A 20 -1.94 8.02 4.02
C GLU A 20 -1.42 6.82 4.82
N GLU A 21 -2.32 6.15 5.56
CA GLU A 21 -1.99 4.95 6.34
C GLU A 21 -1.48 3.80 5.46
N ILE A 22 -2.12 3.60 4.30
CA ILE A 22 -1.68 2.60 3.31
C ILE A 22 -0.29 2.96 2.77
N LEU A 23 -0.11 4.20 2.31
CA LEU A 23 1.13 4.64 1.68
C LEU A 23 2.30 4.68 2.66
N GLU A 24 2.06 5.05 3.93
CA GLU A 24 3.06 4.98 5.00
C GLU A 24 3.46 3.54 5.29
N GLY A 25 2.50 2.62 5.46
CA GLY A 25 2.82 1.22 5.75
C GLY A 25 3.61 0.54 4.63
N VAL A 26 3.25 0.76 3.37
CA VAL A 26 4.01 0.18 2.24
C VAL A 26 5.36 0.88 2.02
N ALA A 27 5.50 2.16 2.37
CA ALA A 27 6.79 2.84 2.38
C ALA A 27 7.72 2.26 3.46
N ARG A 28 7.19 1.93 4.63
CA ARG A 28 7.95 1.24 5.68
C ARG A 28 8.30 -0.18 5.29
N LEU A 29 7.36 -0.91 4.70
CA LEU A 29 7.61 -2.26 4.19
C LEU A 29 8.79 -2.30 3.22
N ARG A 30 8.92 -1.30 2.33
CA ARG A 30 10.08 -1.16 1.44
C ARG A 30 11.40 -1.08 2.22
N LEU A 31 11.41 -0.41 3.37
CA LEU A 31 12.62 -0.19 4.17
C LEU A 31 12.93 -1.37 5.10
N SER A 32 11.91 -1.93 5.76
CA SER A 32 12.07 -3.01 6.74
C SER A 32 12.15 -4.39 6.10
N ASN A 33 11.51 -4.57 4.94
CA ASN A 33 11.23 -5.87 4.33
C ASN A 33 10.48 -6.84 5.27
N ASP A 34 9.76 -6.29 6.26
CA ASP A 34 9.01 -7.08 7.24
C ASP A 34 7.54 -7.18 6.83
N ILE A 35 7.26 -8.17 5.97
CA ILE A 35 5.91 -8.39 5.42
C ILE A 35 4.95 -8.82 6.54
N GLU A 36 5.39 -9.70 7.43
CA GLU A 36 4.56 -10.25 8.50
C GLU A 36 4.08 -9.13 9.43
N PHE A 37 5.01 -8.25 9.86
CA PHE A 37 4.67 -7.13 10.73
C PHE A 37 3.68 -6.15 10.08
N GLU A 38 3.91 -5.76 8.82
CA GLU A 38 3.03 -4.79 8.15
C GLU A 38 1.68 -5.43 7.80
N GLU A 39 1.62 -6.73 7.45
CA GLU A 39 0.36 -7.46 7.26
C GLU A 39 -0.47 -7.47 8.54
N GLU A 40 0.11 -7.87 9.68
CA GLU A 40 -0.57 -7.84 10.98
C GLU A 40 -1.07 -6.43 11.33
N THR A 41 -0.23 -5.43 11.12
CA THR A 41 -0.60 -4.02 11.33
C THR A 41 -1.81 -3.62 10.48
N PHE A 42 -1.81 -3.95 9.18
CA PHE A 42 -2.93 -3.63 8.30
C PHE A 42 -4.21 -4.39 8.68
N LEU A 43 -4.10 -5.66 9.08
CA LEU A 43 -5.23 -6.46 9.54
C LEU A 43 -5.88 -5.87 10.80
N ASP A 44 -5.08 -5.46 11.78
CA ASP A 44 -5.58 -4.84 13.02
C ASP A 44 -6.25 -3.49 12.76
N MET A 45 -5.67 -2.67 11.88
CA MET A 45 -6.28 -1.41 11.46
C MET A 45 -7.62 -1.64 10.75
N MET A 46 -7.68 -2.60 9.83
CA MET A 46 -8.92 -2.96 9.14
C MET A 46 -9.98 -3.53 10.08
N LYS A 47 -9.60 -4.35 11.05
CA LYS A 47 -10.49 -4.89 12.08
C LYS A 47 -11.09 -3.75 12.91
N THR A 48 -10.25 -2.85 13.40
CA THR A 48 -10.67 -1.66 14.15
C THR A 48 -11.64 -0.80 13.34
N ALA A 49 -11.35 -0.57 12.05
CA ALA A 49 -12.23 0.19 11.16
C ALA A 49 -13.59 -0.50 10.97
N LYS A 50 -13.60 -1.82 10.75
CA LYS A 50 -14.84 -2.61 10.63
C LYS A 50 -15.69 -2.56 11.90
N GLU A 51 -15.08 -2.71 13.07
CA GLU A 51 -15.76 -2.64 14.36
C GLU A 51 -16.37 -1.25 14.60
N LYS A 52 -15.62 -0.18 14.30
CA LYS A 52 -16.15 1.20 14.40
C LYS A 52 -17.36 1.41 13.48
N ARG A 53 -17.31 0.92 12.24
CA ARG A 53 -18.45 1.00 11.31
C ARG A 53 -19.66 0.21 11.80
N ALA A 54 -19.44 -0.99 12.33
CA ALA A 54 -20.51 -1.82 12.88
C ALA A 54 -21.23 -1.11 14.03
N LYS A 55 -20.47 -0.48 14.96
CA LYS A 55 -21.03 0.33 16.05
C LYS A 55 -21.88 1.50 15.54
N LEU A 56 -21.45 2.14 14.46
CA LEU A 56 -22.15 3.25 13.83
C LEU A 56 -23.25 2.81 12.85
N LYS A 57 -23.46 1.50 12.65
CA LYS A 57 -24.36 0.92 11.63
C LYS A 57 -24.13 1.52 10.22
N ALA A 58 -22.89 1.89 9.93
CA ALA A 58 -22.52 2.46 8.65
C ALA A 58 -22.43 1.36 7.58
N PRO A 59 -22.89 1.59 6.33
CA PRO A 59 -22.81 0.61 5.25
C PRO A 59 -21.35 0.29 4.91
N ALA A 60 -21.08 -0.74 4.11
CA ALA A 60 -19.73 -0.99 3.60
C ALA A 60 -19.28 0.14 2.65
N PRO A 61 -17.98 0.48 2.59
CA PRO A 61 -17.48 1.47 1.62
C PRO A 61 -17.72 1.00 0.18
N GLN A 62 -18.46 1.80 -0.59
CA GLN A 62 -18.69 1.57 -2.01
C GLN A 62 -17.62 2.31 -2.82
N ILE A 63 -16.42 1.74 -2.89
CA ILE A 63 -15.33 2.28 -3.70
C ILE A 63 -15.32 1.56 -5.05
N PRO A 64 -15.37 2.30 -6.19
CA PRO A 64 -15.25 1.74 -7.52
C PRO A 64 -13.99 0.89 -7.69
N MET A 65 -14.06 -0.16 -8.49
CA MET A 65 -12.92 -1.07 -8.65
C MET A 65 -11.73 -0.36 -9.32
N GLU A 66 -11.99 0.58 -10.21
CA GLU A 66 -11.02 1.46 -10.85
C GLU A 66 -10.20 2.22 -9.81
N ALA A 67 -10.88 2.83 -8.84
CA ALA A 67 -10.22 3.58 -7.76
C ALA A 67 -9.40 2.65 -6.84
N ARG A 68 -9.83 1.39 -6.65
CA ARG A 68 -9.03 0.37 -5.94
C ARG A 68 -7.78 -0.01 -6.73
N ALA A 69 -7.89 -0.20 -8.05
CA ALA A 69 -6.77 -0.51 -8.91
C ALA A 69 -5.75 0.64 -8.98
N GLU A 70 -6.22 1.89 -9.06
CA GLU A 70 -5.37 3.08 -8.96
C GLU A 70 -4.62 3.12 -7.63
N LYS A 71 -5.31 2.87 -6.51
CA LYS A 71 -4.68 2.84 -5.19
C LYS A 71 -3.65 1.72 -5.04
N ALA A 72 -3.93 0.55 -5.60
CA ALA A 72 -3.00 -0.57 -5.65
C ALA A 72 -1.72 -0.16 -6.39
N LEU A 73 -1.85 0.47 -7.55
CA LEU A 73 -0.72 0.95 -8.34
C LEU A 73 0.09 2.01 -7.58
N GLU A 74 -0.56 2.94 -6.87
CA GLU A 74 0.16 3.93 -6.05
C GLU A 74 0.96 3.27 -4.92
N ALA A 75 0.36 2.30 -4.23
CA ALA A 75 1.05 1.54 -3.19
C ALA A 75 2.22 0.73 -3.76
N ILE A 76 2.05 0.10 -4.93
CA ILE A 76 3.13 -0.61 -5.65
C ILE A 76 4.24 0.36 -6.02
N TYR A 77 3.92 1.54 -6.55
CA TYR A 77 4.90 2.55 -6.93
C TYR A 77 5.75 2.97 -5.73
N VAL A 78 5.12 3.26 -4.59
CA VAL A 78 5.84 3.60 -3.36
C VAL A 78 6.69 2.43 -2.87
N CYS A 79 6.14 1.23 -2.83
CA CYS A 79 6.79 0.07 -2.22
C CYS A 79 7.93 -0.49 -3.08
N CYS A 80 7.74 -0.57 -4.40
CA CYS A 80 8.65 -1.28 -5.31
C CYS A 80 9.62 -0.33 -6.01
N PHE A 81 9.16 0.88 -6.37
CA PHE A 81 9.97 1.82 -7.14
C PHE A 81 10.58 2.90 -6.26
N GLY A 82 10.04 3.18 -5.07
CA GLY A 82 10.66 4.14 -4.17
C GLY A 82 10.83 5.54 -4.76
N GLN A 83 9.98 5.92 -5.72
CA GLN A 83 10.04 7.13 -6.55
C GLN A 83 10.94 7.08 -7.79
N ASP A 84 11.52 5.93 -8.10
CA ASP A 84 12.27 5.72 -9.34
C ASP A 84 11.35 5.61 -10.57
N MET A 85 11.95 5.76 -11.74
CA MET A 85 11.25 5.63 -13.02
C MET A 85 10.69 4.21 -13.19
N MET A 86 9.55 4.11 -13.87
CA MET A 86 9.01 2.83 -14.32
C MET A 86 9.49 2.55 -15.73
N GLU A 87 10.19 1.43 -15.93
CA GLU A 87 10.63 1.04 -17.27
C GLU A 87 9.46 0.46 -18.09
N ASP A 88 9.63 0.39 -19.42
CA ASP A 88 8.60 -0.14 -20.31
C ASP A 88 8.22 -1.60 -19.99
N GLU A 89 9.18 -2.39 -19.50
CA GLU A 89 8.92 -3.77 -19.07
C GLU A 89 8.08 -3.82 -17.79
N ASP A 90 8.35 -2.93 -16.83
CA ASP A 90 7.56 -2.79 -15.60
C ASP A 90 6.12 -2.40 -15.93
N VAL A 91 5.93 -1.42 -16.82
CA VAL A 91 4.61 -0.99 -17.29
C VAL A 91 3.83 -2.18 -17.87
N LYS A 92 4.45 -2.94 -18.77
CA LYS A 92 3.81 -4.12 -19.39
C LYS A 92 3.46 -5.19 -18.35
N LEU A 93 4.34 -5.43 -17.38
CA LEU A 93 4.13 -6.42 -16.34
C LEU A 93 3.01 -6.00 -15.38
N LEU A 94 3.01 -4.74 -14.93
CA LEU A 94 1.99 -4.18 -14.06
C LEU A 94 0.61 -4.19 -14.73
N CYS A 95 0.53 -3.89 -16.02
CA CYS A 95 -0.71 -4.03 -16.79
C CYS A 95 -1.23 -5.48 -16.72
N LYS A 96 -0.39 -6.50 -16.90
CA LYS A 96 -0.80 -7.91 -16.82
C LYS A 96 -1.27 -8.27 -15.40
N MET A 97 -0.50 -7.91 -14.38
CA MET A 97 -0.81 -8.23 -12.99
C MET A 97 -2.10 -7.56 -12.52
N LEU A 98 -2.26 -6.26 -12.76
CA LEU A 98 -3.46 -5.53 -12.35
C LEU A 98 -4.71 -6.01 -13.10
N ASN A 99 -4.59 -6.39 -14.37
CA ASN A 99 -5.71 -7.00 -15.09
C ASN A 99 -6.12 -8.37 -14.54
N ALA A 100 -5.15 -9.17 -14.07
CA ALA A 100 -5.45 -10.46 -13.46
C ALA A 100 -6.14 -10.30 -12.09
N ILE A 101 -5.75 -9.27 -11.33
CA ILE A 101 -6.26 -9.03 -9.97
C ILE A 101 -7.58 -8.26 -9.98
N PHE A 102 -7.74 -7.30 -10.90
CA PHE A 102 -8.91 -6.43 -11.03
C PHE A 102 -9.60 -6.63 -12.40
N PRO A 103 -10.06 -7.85 -12.73
CA PRO A 103 -10.56 -8.16 -14.07
C PRO A 103 -11.76 -7.29 -14.49
N SER A 104 -12.58 -6.82 -13.54
CA SER A 104 -13.75 -5.99 -13.81
C SER A 104 -13.42 -4.55 -14.24
N VAL A 105 -12.20 -4.06 -13.98
CA VAL A 105 -11.75 -2.73 -14.41
C VAL A 105 -11.56 -2.70 -15.94
N GLY A 106 -11.21 -3.83 -16.52
CA GLY A 106 -11.02 -3.97 -17.97
C GLY A 106 -9.64 -3.49 -18.45
N ARG A 107 -9.15 -4.17 -19.50
CA ARG A 107 -7.78 -4.00 -20.01
C ARG A 107 -7.43 -2.56 -20.36
N GLN A 108 -8.30 -1.89 -21.10
CA GLN A 108 -8.06 -0.52 -21.55
C GLN A 108 -7.94 0.47 -20.39
N ALA A 109 -8.75 0.31 -19.34
CA ALA A 109 -8.71 1.19 -18.18
C ALA A 109 -7.43 0.94 -17.36
N VAL A 110 -7.06 -0.32 -17.13
CA VAL A 110 -5.80 -0.67 -16.46
C VAL A 110 -4.60 -0.10 -17.23
N GLU A 111 -4.55 -0.29 -18.54
CA GLU A 111 -3.47 0.27 -19.38
C GLU A 111 -3.39 1.79 -19.26
N LYS A 112 -4.54 2.49 -19.29
CA LYS A 112 -4.60 3.93 -19.09
C LYS A 112 -4.07 4.35 -17.72
N ILE A 113 -4.47 3.66 -16.65
CA ILE A 113 -4.04 3.96 -15.28
C ILE A 113 -2.51 3.83 -15.15
N VAL A 114 -1.95 2.71 -15.61
CA VAL A 114 -0.51 2.43 -15.51
C VAL A 114 0.30 3.38 -16.38
N THR A 115 -0.08 3.57 -17.65
CA THR A 115 0.65 4.46 -18.57
C THR A 115 0.55 5.92 -18.16
N SER A 116 -0.59 6.36 -17.60
CA SER A 116 -0.72 7.70 -17.04
C SER A 116 0.22 7.93 -15.86
N MET A 117 0.37 6.94 -14.97
CA MET A 117 1.34 7.04 -13.88
C MET A 117 2.77 7.12 -14.41
N ALA A 118 3.16 6.22 -15.31
CA ALA A 118 4.51 6.20 -15.87
C ALA A 118 4.87 7.56 -16.52
N LYS A 119 3.93 8.17 -17.26
CA LYS A 119 4.12 9.51 -17.85
C LYS A 119 4.30 10.61 -16.80
N GLN A 120 3.47 10.62 -15.76
CA GLN A 120 3.58 11.60 -14.66
C GLN A 120 4.90 11.45 -13.89
N VAL A 121 5.36 10.22 -13.71
CA VAL A 121 6.65 9.92 -13.08
C VAL A 121 7.79 10.42 -13.96
N ALA A 122 7.77 10.10 -15.26
CA ALA A 122 8.77 10.57 -16.24
C ALA A 122 8.84 12.10 -16.36
N ALA A 123 7.69 12.79 -16.23
CA ALA A 123 7.61 14.24 -16.22
C ALA A 123 8.04 14.88 -14.88
N GLY A 124 8.31 14.08 -13.84
CA GLY A 124 8.65 14.56 -12.50
C GLY A 124 7.46 15.18 -11.74
N GLU A 125 6.23 15.00 -12.22
CA GLU A 125 5.00 15.53 -11.63
C GLU A 125 4.58 14.71 -10.40
N ARG A 126 4.90 13.41 -10.39
CA ARG A 126 4.71 12.54 -9.22
C ARG A 126 5.98 12.51 -8.37
N LYS A 127 6.05 13.42 -7.40
CA LYS A 127 6.88 13.18 -6.21
C LYS A 127 6.08 12.25 -5.32
N GLY A 128 6.61 11.07 -4.99
CA GLY A 128 5.93 10.16 -4.06
C GLY A 128 5.68 10.85 -2.71
N PRO A 129 4.97 10.21 -1.76
CA PRO A 129 4.84 10.74 -0.42
C PRO A 129 6.26 11.03 0.08
N GLY A 130 6.61 12.32 0.16
CA GLY A 130 7.97 12.70 0.52
C GLY A 130 8.28 12.05 1.86
N VAL A 131 9.56 11.84 2.15
CA VAL A 131 10.13 11.39 3.44
C VAL A 131 9.48 12.04 4.69
N LYS A 132 8.70 13.12 4.52
CA LYS A 132 7.78 13.71 5.49
C LYS A 132 6.60 12.81 5.96
N THR A 133 6.26 11.69 5.33
CA THR A 133 5.05 10.92 5.72
C THR A 133 5.25 9.93 6.84
N VAL A 134 6.46 9.43 7.12
CA VAL A 134 6.65 8.76 8.40
C VAL A 134 6.75 9.86 9.45
N SER A 135 5.62 10.15 10.11
CA SER A 135 5.60 10.98 11.31
C SER A 135 6.76 10.53 12.21
N LYS A 136 7.56 11.46 12.73
CA LYS A 136 8.67 11.13 13.66
C LYS A 136 8.19 10.23 14.81
N GLU A 137 6.92 10.35 15.19
CA GLU A 137 6.27 9.55 16.21
C GLU A 137 6.03 8.10 15.77
N ALA A 138 5.66 7.87 14.51
CA ALA A 138 5.50 6.53 13.95
C ALA A 138 6.86 5.82 13.86
N ALA A 139 7.90 6.52 13.39
CA ALA A 139 9.27 6.00 13.38
C ALA A 139 9.79 5.67 14.80
N GLN A 140 9.51 6.53 15.79
CA GLN A 140 9.91 6.30 17.18
C GLN A 140 9.18 5.15 17.85
N ARG A 141 7.87 4.97 17.59
CA ARG A 141 7.13 3.81 18.12
C ARG A 141 7.68 2.51 17.58
N GLN A 142 7.98 2.45 16.29
CA GLN A 142 8.55 1.25 15.67
C GLN A 142 9.96 0.93 16.15
N LEU A 143 10.80 1.95 16.40
CA LEU A 143 12.12 1.72 16.99
C LEU A 143 11.99 1.09 18.37
N LYS A 144 11.04 1.56 19.19
CA LYS A 144 10.76 0.98 20.51
C LYS A 144 10.22 -0.45 20.42
N ASP A 145 9.32 -0.73 19.49
CA ASP A 145 8.76 -2.07 19.31
C ASP A 145 9.83 -3.05 18.82
N LEU A 146 10.71 -2.63 17.90
CA LEU A 146 11.87 -3.40 17.46
C LEU A 146 12.89 -3.64 18.57
N GLU A 147 13.16 -2.65 19.43
CA GLU A 147 14.03 -2.79 20.60
C GLU A 147 13.43 -3.79 21.60
N PHE A 148 12.12 -3.74 21.84
CA PHE A 148 11.43 -4.66 22.73
C PHE A 148 11.49 -6.11 22.21
N LEU A 149 11.29 -6.33 20.91
CA LEU A 149 11.42 -7.64 20.29
C LEU A 149 12.85 -8.19 20.36
N LYS A 150 13.87 -7.33 20.20
CA LYS A 150 15.28 -7.72 20.37
C LYS A 150 15.60 -8.09 21.82
N GLN A 151 15.11 -7.31 22.78
CA GLN A 151 15.31 -7.57 24.21
C GLN A 151 14.71 -8.92 24.61
N ASN A 152 13.46 -9.20 24.21
CA ASN A 152 12.82 -10.49 24.49
C ASN A 152 13.52 -11.69 23.84
N LYS A 153 14.14 -11.50 22.66
CA LYS A 153 14.96 -12.55 22.03
C LYS A 153 16.29 -12.80 22.76
N LEU A 154 16.87 -11.79 23.40
CA LEU A 154 18.07 -11.96 24.25
C LEU A 154 17.72 -12.57 25.61
N ASP A 155 16.57 -12.24 26.18
CA ASP A 155 16.13 -12.74 27.49
C ASP A 155 15.55 -14.17 27.44
N SER A 156 15.37 -14.72 26.22
CA SER A 156 14.91 -16.10 25.98
C SER A 156 16.05 -17.09 25.73
N VAL A 157 17.30 -16.72 26.02
CA VAL A 157 18.52 -17.57 25.92
C VAL A 157 19.11 -17.83 27.29
#